data_AF-A0AB72V8T4-F1
#
_entry.id   AF-A0AB72V8T4-F1
#
_cell.length_a   1.000
_cell.length_b   1.000
_cell.length_c   1.000
_cell.angle_alpha   90.00
_cell.angle_beta   90.00
_cell.angle_gamma   90.00
#
_symmetry.space_group_name_H-M   'P 1'
#
loop_
_entity.id
_entity.type
_entity.pdbx_description
1 polymer ?
#
loop_
_entity_poly.entity_id
_entity_poly.type
_entity_poly.pdbx_seq_one_letter_code
_entity_poly.pdbx_strand_id
1 'polypeptide(L)'
;MLNHCRPEEDRAGEFGLGGNQTATFPVQQSMRINLPHAKELAHELCLLPTPAVPALPTDSGAQFDIHQALSVSLATYARNLTLLSHTAENLGNRALTGLAEIEDTDDQLAHALERLT
;
A
#
# COMPACT_ATOMS: atom_id res chain seq x y z
N MET A 1 38.98 -1.61 22.31
CA MET A 1 38.56 -2.77 23.11
C MET A 1 37.65 -3.63 22.25
N LEU A 2 38.15 -4.79 21.83
CA LEU A 2 37.43 -5.85 21.13
C LEU A 2 37.20 -6.96 22.17
N ASN A 3 35.94 -7.36 22.37
CA ASN A 3 35.51 -8.62 22.99
C ASN A 3 34.11 -8.91 22.41
N HIS A 4 33.98 -9.75 21.38
CA HIS A 4 33.72 -11.20 21.48
C HIS A 4 32.46 -11.56 22.27
N CYS A 5 31.35 -11.77 21.55
CA CYS A 5 30.35 -12.79 21.89
C CYS A 5 29.92 -13.50 20.59
N ARG A 6 29.93 -14.83 20.66
CA ARG A 6 29.75 -15.84 19.60
C ARG A 6 28.35 -15.82 18.97
N PRO A 7 28.19 -16.39 17.76
CA PRO A 7 26.91 -16.92 17.32
C PRO A 7 26.68 -18.27 18.03
N GLU A 8 25.68 -18.35 18.90
CA GLU A 8 25.18 -19.66 19.35
C GLU A 8 24.42 -20.28 18.17
N GLU A 9 25.03 -21.30 17.57
CA GLU A 9 24.33 -22.33 16.82
C GLU A 9 23.29 -22.98 17.74
N ASP A 10 22.02 -22.96 17.37
CA ASP A 10 21.08 -23.96 17.87
C ASP A 10 20.55 -24.76 16.68
N ARG A 11 21.28 -25.85 16.42
CA ARG A 11 20.93 -26.85 15.41
C ARG A 11 19.80 -27.72 15.96
N ALA A 12 18.66 -27.65 15.26
CA ALA A 12 17.73 -28.73 14.95
C ALA A 12 17.57 -29.88 15.96
N GLY A 13 16.34 -30.05 16.45
CA GLY A 13 15.75 -31.37 16.56
C GLY A 13 14.97 -31.64 17.84
N GLU A 14 13.66 -31.41 17.78
CA GLU A 14 12.70 -32.34 18.38
C GLU A 14 11.37 -32.25 17.62
N PHE A 15 11.21 -33.14 16.63
CA PHE A 15 9.89 -33.55 16.16
C PHE A 15 9.25 -34.38 17.29
N GLY A 16 8.75 -33.68 18.31
CA GLY A 16 7.92 -34.26 19.35
C GLY A 16 6.58 -34.68 18.75
N LEU A 17 6.40 -35.97 18.56
CA LEU A 17 5.14 -36.63 18.26
C LEU A 17 4.12 -36.29 19.36
N GLY A 18 3.32 -35.24 19.17
CA GLY A 18 2.19 -34.93 20.03
C GLY A 18 1.91 -33.43 20.19
N GLY A 19 0.93 -32.92 19.44
CA GLY A 19 0.27 -31.65 19.76
C GLY A 19 0.34 -30.57 18.68
N ASN A 20 -0.22 -30.84 17.49
CA ASN A 20 -0.24 -29.90 16.37
C ASN A 20 -1.23 -28.71 16.55
N GLN A 21 -1.59 -28.33 17.79
CA GLN A 21 -2.75 -27.44 18.00
C GLN A 21 -2.43 -26.12 18.71
N THR A 22 -1.20 -25.85 19.14
CA THR A 22 -0.93 -24.64 19.95
C THR A 22 0.24 -23.77 19.51
N ALA A 23 1.06 -24.21 18.54
CA ALA A 23 2.24 -23.45 18.12
C ALA A 23 1.97 -22.36 17.05
N THR A 24 0.78 -22.28 16.47
CA THR A 24 0.50 -21.42 15.30
C THR A 24 -0.12 -20.06 15.63
N PHE A 25 -0.73 -19.89 16.81
CA PHE A 25 -1.50 -18.68 17.12
C PHE A 25 -0.68 -17.39 17.35
N PRO A 26 0.45 -17.38 18.09
CA PRO A 26 1.14 -16.12 18.38
C PRO A 26 1.93 -15.57 17.18
N VAL A 27 2.35 -16.43 16.25
CA VAL A 27 3.09 -16.01 15.03
C VAL A 27 2.15 -15.35 14.01
N GLN A 28 0.87 -15.71 13.98
CA GLN A 28 -0.11 -15.10 13.06
C GLN A 28 -0.54 -13.69 13.49
N GLN A 29 -0.53 -13.37 14.80
CA GLN A 29 -0.95 -12.06 15.30
C GLN A 29 -0.01 -10.93 14.86
N SER A 30 1.29 -11.19 14.68
CA SER A 30 2.24 -10.17 14.19
C SER A 30 2.22 -9.96 12.68
N MET A 31 1.48 -10.80 11.93
CA MET A 31 1.31 -10.70 10.48
C MET A 31 -0.04 -10.12 10.05
N ARG A 32 -0.92 -9.76 11.01
CA ARG A 32 -2.25 -9.25 10.69
C ARG A 32 -2.15 -7.79 10.24
N ILE A 33 -2.81 -7.47 9.13
CA ILE A 33 -2.91 -6.10 8.61
C ILE A 33 -3.66 -5.25 9.63
N ASN A 34 -3.15 -4.06 9.94
CA ASN A 34 -3.88 -3.06 10.70
C ASN A 34 -4.96 -2.44 9.79
N LEU A 35 -6.16 -3.03 9.81
CA LEU A 35 -7.31 -2.65 8.98
C LEU A 35 -7.66 -1.16 9.06
N PRO A 36 -7.81 -0.54 10.25
CA PRO A 36 -8.06 0.89 10.37
C PRO A 36 -7.02 1.75 9.63
N HIS A 37 -5.74 1.47 9.87
CA HIS A 37 -4.66 2.23 9.24
C HIS A 37 -4.60 2.01 7.72
N ALA A 38 -4.83 0.78 7.26
CA ALA A 38 -4.87 0.48 5.83
C ALA A 38 -6.05 1.18 5.14
N LYS A 39 -7.20 1.30 5.80
CA LYS A 39 -8.35 2.06 5.30
C LYS A 39 -8.01 3.55 5.20
N GLU A 40 -7.36 4.14 6.20
CA GLU A 40 -6.90 5.54 6.14
C GLU A 40 -6.00 5.79 4.93
N LEU A 41 -4.96 4.97 4.74
CA LEU A 41 -4.06 5.08 3.60
C LEU A 41 -4.77 4.93 2.25
N ALA A 42 -5.75 4.02 2.16
CA ALA A 42 -6.53 3.84 0.94
C ALA A 42 -7.39 5.07 0.62
N HIS A 43 -7.96 5.73 1.63
CA HIS A 43 -8.68 7.00 1.45
C HIS A 43 -7.74 8.14 1.06
N GLU A 44 -6.54 8.21 1.64
CA GLU A 44 -5.52 9.20 1.26
C GLU A 44 -5.14 9.09 -0.22
N LEU A 45 -5.03 7.86 -0.74
CA LEU A 45 -4.78 7.61 -2.17
C LEU A 45 -5.91 8.13 -3.06
N CYS A 46 -7.17 8.02 -2.62
CA CYS A 46 -8.32 8.56 -3.36
C CYS A 46 -8.38 10.09 -3.35
N LEU A 47 -7.75 10.73 -2.37
CA LEU A 47 -7.80 12.19 -2.16
C LEU A 47 -6.50 12.89 -2.57
N LEU A 48 -5.63 12.21 -3.34
CA LEU A 48 -4.33 12.71 -3.69
C LEU A 48 -4.46 14.02 -4.51
N PRO A 49 -3.91 15.16 -4.02
CA PRO A 49 -4.11 16.44 -4.67
C PRO A 49 -3.38 16.47 -6.02
N THR A 50 -4.08 16.84 -7.08
CA THR A 50 -3.46 17.10 -8.39
C THR A 50 -3.03 18.57 -8.46
N PRO A 51 -1.72 18.89 -8.49
CA PRO A 51 -1.27 20.26 -8.59
C PRO A 51 -1.60 20.86 -9.96
N ALA A 52 -1.94 22.15 -9.99
CA ALA A 52 -2.18 22.87 -11.22
C ALA A 52 -0.88 23.07 -12.01
N VAL A 53 -0.90 22.80 -13.32
CA VAL A 53 0.24 23.04 -14.19
C VAL A 53 0.20 24.49 -14.70
N PRO A 54 1.30 25.25 -14.61
CA PRO A 54 1.35 26.61 -15.14
C PRO A 54 1.06 26.65 -16.64
N ALA A 55 0.21 27.59 -17.07
CA ALA A 55 -0.02 27.86 -18.48
C ALA A 55 1.00 28.87 -19.00
N LEU A 56 1.59 28.60 -20.16
CA LEU A 56 2.42 29.59 -20.86
C LEU A 56 1.51 30.63 -21.55
N PRO A 57 1.86 31.93 -21.51
CA PRO A 57 1.09 32.94 -22.21
C PRO A 57 1.21 32.73 -23.72
N THR A 58 0.07 32.60 -24.41
CA THR A 58 -0.02 32.37 -25.86
C THR A 58 0.61 33.47 -26.71
N ASP A 59 0.73 34.68 -26.18
CA ASP A 59 1.34 35.84 -26.88
C ASP A 59 2.87 35.86 -26.80
N SER A 60 3.49 34.96 -26.02
CA SER A 60 4.94 34.95 -25.80
C SER A 60 5.63 34.10 -26.86
N GLY A 61 5.83 34.65 -28.05
CA GLY A 61 6.85 34.15 -28.97
C GLY A 61 6.69 32.70 -29.42
N ALA A 62 5.46 32.27 -29.74
CA ALA A 62 5.17 30.95 -30.32
C ALA A 62 5.93 30.64 -31.64
N GLN A 63 6.70 31.61 -32.15
CA GLN A 63 7.60 31.52 -33.29
C GLN A 63 9.01 31.01 -32.92
N PHE A 64 9.35 30.93 -31.62
CA PHE A 64 10.63 30.44 -31.16
C PHE A 64 10.54 28.98 -30.71
N ASP A 65 11.42 28.12 -31.23
CA ASP A 65 11.47 26.68 -30.95
C ASP A 65 11.45 26.33 -29.46
N ILE A 66 12.05 27.18 -28.62
CA ILE A 66 12.13 26.98 -27.17
C ILE A 66 10.75 27.09 -26.50
N HIS A 67 9.93 28.06 -26.92
CA HIS A 67 8.58 28.24 -26.37
C HIS A 67 7.66 27.08 -26.78
N GLN A 68 7.84 26.55 -28.00
CA GLN A 68 7.13 25.36 -28.45
C GLN A 68 7.55 24.13 -27.65
N ALA A 69 8.85 23.90 -27.46
CA ALA A 69 9.37 22.78 -26.66
C ALA A 69 8.85 22.82 -25.22
N LEU A 70 8.89 23.99 -24.57
CA LEU A 70 8.36 24.19 -23.22
C LEU A 70 6.85 23.91 -23.13
N SER A 71 6.08 24.38 -24.13
CA SER A 71 4.63 24.13 -24.18
C SER A 71 4.31 22.64 -24.28
N VAL A 72 5.05 21.91 -25.13
CA VAL A 72 4.91 20.46 -25.28
C VAL A 72 5.31 19.73 -23.98
N SER A 73 6.39 20.14 -23.33
CA SER A 73 6.81 19.57 -22.04
C SER A 73 5.78 19.80 -20.95
N LEU A 74 5.21 21.00 -20.82
CA LEU A 74 4.16 21.30 -19.83
C LEU A 74 2.87 20.53 -20.11
N ALA A 75 2.47 20.42 -21.38
CA ALA A 75 1.30 19.62 -21.76
C ALA A 75 1.49 18.13 -21.43
N THR A 76 2.71 17.61 -21.65
CA THR A 76 3.07 16.24 -21.29
C THR A 76 3.05 16.04 -19.77
N TYR A 77 3.62 16.99 -19.02
CA TYR A 77 3.62 16.96 -17.57
C TYR A 77 2.19 16.99 -16.98
N ALA A 78 1.31 17.84 -17.50
CA ALA A 78 -0.10 17.90 -17.10
C ALA A 78 -0.84 16.58 -17.35
N ARG A 79 -0.59 15.96 -18.51
CA ARG A 79 -1.15 14.64 -18.83
C ARG A 79 -0.65 13.58 -17.85
N ASN A 80 0.65 13.57 -17.55
CA ASN A 80 1.23 12.60 -16.62
C ASN A 80 0.69 12.76 -15.19
N LEU A 81 0.50 13.99 -14.72
CA LEU A 81 -0.13 14.26 -13.42
C LEU A 81 -1.58 13.74 -13.38
N THR A 82 -2.34 13.96 -14.45
CA THR A 82 -3.72 13.45 -14.55
C THR A 82 -3.76 11.94 -14.49
N LEU A 83 -2.87 11.27 -15.23
CA LEU A 83 -2.75 9.81 -15.22
C LEU A 83 -2.36 9.29 -13.83
N LEU A 84 -1.38 9.94 -13.18
CA LEU A 84 -0.93 9.55 -11.85
C LEU A 84 -2.06 9.67 -10.81
N SER A 85 -2.81 10.78 -10.83
CA SER A 85 -3.96 10.96 -9.94
C SER A 85 -5.01 9.88 -10.14
N HIS A 86 -5.34 9.58 -11.40
CA HIS A 86 -6.31 8.53 -11.71
C HIS A 86 -5.80 7.13 -11.29
N THR A 87 -4.50 6.86 -11.45
CA THR A 87 -3.90 5.61 -10.96
C THR A 87 -3.96 5.52 -9.43
N ALA A 88 -3.66 6.59 -8.71
CA ALA A 88 -3.75 6.64 -7.26
C ALA A 88 -5.19 6.37 -6.77
N GLU A 89 -6.17 7.02 -7.38
CA GLU A 89 -7.59 6.82 -7.08
C GLU A 89 -8.03 5.37 -7.31
N ASN A 90 -7.66 4.78 -8.45
CA ASN A 90 -7.97 3.38 -8.73
C ASN A 90 -7.31 2.42 -7.74
N LEU A 91 -6.07 2.70 -7.32
CA LEU A 91 -5.39 1.90 -6.31
C LEU A 91 -6.09 2.00 -4.96
N GLY A 92 -6.47 3.21 -4.53
CA GLY A 92 -7.22 3.45 -3.30
C GLY A 92 -8.56 2.72 -3.30
N ASN A 93 -9.35 2.85 -4.36
CA ASN A 93 -10.64 2.15 -4.50
C ASN A 93 -10.49 0.62 -4.44
N ARG A 94 -9.49 0.06 -5.15
CA ARG A 94 -9.23 -1.39 -5.09
C ARG A 94 -8.78 -1.85 -3.71
N ALA A 95 -7.97 -1.04 -3.02
CA ALA A 95 -7.55 -1.34 -1.65
C ALA A 95 -8.75 -1.32 -0.70
N LEU A 96 -9.66 -0.35 -0.82
CA LEU A 96 -10.90 -0.31 -0.01
C LEU A 96 -11.78 -1.54 -0.23
N THR A 97 -11.97 -1.99 -1.48
CA THR A 97 -12.70 -3.23 -1.78
C THR A 97 -12.04 -4.43 -1.11
N GLY A 98 -10.72 -4.60 -1.27
CA GLY A 98 -10.01 -5.72 -0.66
C GLY A 98 -10.04 -5.71 0.87
N LEU A 99 -9.97 -4.52 1.49
CA LEU A 99 -10.08 -4.38 2.94
C LEU A 99 -11.48 -4.72 3.46
N ALA A 100 -12.53 -4.40 2.69
CA ALA A 100 -13.90 -4.79 3.03
C ALA A 100 -14.10 -6.31 2.96
N GLU A 101 -13.51 -6.97 1.95
CA GLU A 101 -13.54 -8.44 1.84
C GLU A 101 -12.82 -9.14 3.00
N ILE A 102 -11.70 -8.58 3.47
CA ILE A 102 -10.99 -9.08 4.66
C ILE A 102 -11.86 -8.95 5.90
N GLU A 103 -12.51 -7.80 6.10
CA GLU A 103 -13.38 -7.54 7.25
C GLU A 103 -14.58 -8.51 7.28
N ASP A 104 -15.26 -8.69 6.15
CA ASP A 104 -16.36 -9.66 6.02
C ASP A 104 -15.91 -11.10 6.29
N THR A 105 -14.73 -11.49 5.80
CA THR A 105 -14.15 -12.81 6.06
C THR A 105 -13.85 -13.01 7.55
N ASP A 106 -13.31 -11.98 8.22
CA ASP A 106 -13.01 -12.00 9.64
C ASP A 106 -14.29 -12.12 10.50
N ASP A 107 -15.36 -11.41 10.12
CA ASP A 107 -16.66 -11.49 10.79
C ASP A 107 -17.31 -12.87 10.62
N GLN A 108 -17.28 -13.43 9.41
CA GLN A 108 -17.77 -14.78 9.14
C GLN A 108 -17.02 -15.84 9.95
N LEU A 109 -15.70 -15.69 10.05
CA LEU A 109 -14.86 -16.58 10.87
C LEU A 109 -15.22 -16.46 12.35
N ALA A 110 -15.37 -15.24 12.88
CA ALA A 110 -15.76 -15.02 14.27
C ALA A 110 -17.12 -15.69 14.58
N HIS A 111 -18.12 -15.50 13.73
CA HIS A 111 -19.43 -16.16 13.89
C HIS A 111 -19.37 -17.68 13.79
N ALA A 112 -18.53 -18.23 12.90
CA ALA A 112 -18.35 -19.68 12.81
C ALA A 112 -17.74 -20.25 14.10
N LEU A 113 -16.80 -19.53 14.70
CA LEU A 113 -16.17 -19.92 15.98
C LEU A 113 -17.17 -19.85 17.15
N GLU A 114 -17.98 -18.79 17.24
CA GLU A 114 -19.03 -18.65 18.28
C GLU A 114 -20.04 -19.81 18.25
N ARG A 115 -20.33 -20.37 17.07
CA ARG A 115 -21.25 -21.50 16.91
C ARG A 115 -20.67 -22.85 17.34
N LEU A 116 -19.35 -22.93 17.52
CA LEU A 116 -18.64 -24.13 17.94
C LEU A 116 -18.34 -24.17 19.45
N THR A 117 -18.51 -23.04 20.14
CA THR A 117 -18.31 -22.88 21.59
C THR A 117 -19.62 -22.91 22.36
#